data_AF-A4FKX5-F1
#
_entry.id   AF-A4FKX5-F1
#
_cell.length_a   1.000
_cell.length_b   1.000
_cell.length_c   1.000
_cell.angle_alpha   90.00
_cell.angle_beta   90.00
_cell.angle_gamma   90.00
#
_symmetry.space_group_name_H-M   'P 1'
#
loop_
_entity.id
_entity.type
_entity.pdbx_description
1 polymer ?
#
loop_
_entity_poly.entity_id
_entity_poly.type
_entity_poly.pdbx_seq_one_letter_code
_entity_poly.pdbx_strand_id
1 'polypeptide(L)'
;MRRWVIGLKGDINPLLSKFYTIKDANKQSGGLASQEQVQSWWKEASQQRAAVGEPDWLGWRPERHGPQNLRDYLLSEGVPERALAKDGRDRLEPDLEAHVHQWALGLAREGYSTHDIAKLSGGLMSQTTVHRLSQRVPLRRPAVEVPAGATEWRRAESGGPRTWKDYMLGEGVPEDAFTMDRRGYLVVPEIRESLRLWVIGLGREVDESRRGRRYGSNTAAAMSGLGIRPATVRNWWQESSRQRQEAGVPAEVLPEWWWPEHPGDTVREHLVRQGVREDSLAVNGNGVLPKPIREQVWRWVTALGQQVDEATGRRRYSADKVAEMTGLLVGSTVRSWWRKVSQEQPMGVVEHQLKPDPEMEKAFPWRDGADPAGRVYAPFADENGAVHPTVRANADHVRAEGFAHSLKWLKDIARDPDDPRLPVAMANDMERLWSLLEQDVAAEVRRTIKGEDPPFARIKPALLEARHLRDHEKILEGQWGLFLTTRPAETPADQRMSLSNGRILGLYLGAVLENEEEVESFSQTYTRFPDFAMDVPNKNGPLFTMAGEAVTNYTAFANTATRPNTAEPQLDHSVINAEFVAFAVRMPTNKGRWRWQGIVALVALDNAFDPIANPHGMIIANYGDTYLPLLA
;
A
#
# COMPACT_ATOMS: atom_id res chain seq x y z
N MET A 1 61.31 -15.10 -10.00
CA MET A 1 60.42 -14.73 -11.12
C MET A 1 59.08 -15.48 -11.09
N ARG A 2 59.01 -16.81 -11.33
CA ARG A 2 57.74 -17.59 -11.26
C ARG A 2 56.90 -17.35 -9.99
N ARG A 3 57.49 -17.43 -8.79
CA ARG A 3 56.79 -17.13 -7.50
C ARG A 3 56.27 -15.69 -7.40
N TRP A 4 56.99 -14.73 -7.98
CA TRP A 4 56.59 -13.32 -8.02
C TRP A 4 55.41 -13.12 -8.98
N VAL A 5 55.46 -13.72 -10.17
CA VAL A 5 54.36 -13.72 -11.15
C VAL A 5 53.10 -14.38 -10.59
N ILE A 6 53.23 -15.49 -9.85
CA ILE A 6 52.12 -16.12 -9.13
C ILE A 6 51.53 -15.16 -8.08
N GLY A 7 52.37 -14.38 -7.40
CA GLY A 7 51.95 -13.39 -6.41
C GLY A 7 51.13 -12.22 -6.97
N LEU A 8 51.24 -11.92 -8.27
CA LEU A 8 50.40 -10.92 -8.94
C LEU A 8 48.96 -11.41 -9.15
N LYS A 9 48.69 -12.71 -9.04
CA LYS A 9 47.34 -13.27 -9.17
C LYS A 9 46.49 -12.82 -7.97
N GLY A 10 45.56 -11.91 -8.22
CA GLY A 10 44.70 -11.31 -7.19
C GLY A 10 45.24 -10.02 -6.57
N ASP A 11 46.35 -9.48 -7.08
CA ASP A 11 46.88 -8.17 -6.68
C ASP A 11 46.36 -7.05 -7.61
N ILE A 12 46.29 -5.82 -7.11
CA ILE A 12 45.73 -4.68 -7.85
C ILE A 12 46.84 -3.97 -8.64
N ASN A 13 46.64 -3.79 -9.94
CA ASN A 13 47.50 -2.93 -10.75
C ASN A 13 47.27 -1.47 -10.32
N PRO A 14 48.27 -0.81 -9.71
CA PRO A 14 48.10 0.52 -9.12
C PRO A 14 47.88 1.60 -10.18
N LEU A 15 48.18 1.32 -11.45
CA LEU A 15 47.98 2.27 -12.56
C LEU A 15 46.57 2.19 -13.16
N LEU A 16 45.89 1.07 -13.02
CA LEU A 16 44.58 0.81 -13.65
C LEU A 16 43.45 0.59 -12.64
N SER A 17 43.78 0.52 -11.34
CA SER A 17 42.86 0.20 -10.24
C SER A 17 42.01 -1.05 -10.52
N LYS A 18 42.59 -2.02 -11.22
CA LYS A 18 42.00 -3.32 -11.60
C LYS A 18 43.01 -4.43 -11.32
N PHE A 19 42.54 -5.65 -11.13
CA PHE A 19 43.42 -6.81 -10.92
C PHE A 19 44.40 -7.01 -12.10
N TYR A 20 45.63 -7.43 -11.80
CA TYR A 20 46.60 -7.79 -12.83
C TYR A 20 46.02 -8.90 -13.71
N THR A 21 45.95 -8.65 -15.02
CA THR A 21 45.61 -9.68 -16.01
C THR A 21 46.86 -10.49 -16.38
N ILE A 22 46.68 -11.65 -17.02
CA ILE A 22 47.79 -12.45 -17.58
C ILE A 22 48.67 -11.58 -18.51
N LYS A 23 48.04 -10.68 -19.28
CA LYS A 23 48.71 -9.73 -20.17
C LYS A 23 49.54 -8.69 -19.39
N ASP A 24 49.02 -8.20 -18.27
CA ASP A 24 49.74 -7.26 -17.40
C ASP A 24 50.92 -7.92 -16.69
N ALA A 25 50.74 -9.14 -16.18
CA ALA A 25 51.80 -9.90 -15.53
C ALA A 25 52.93 -10.26 -16.52
N ASN A 26 52.59 -10.61 -17.76
CA ASN A 26 53.57 -10.79 -18.84
C ASN A 26 54.36 -9.48 -19.11
N LYS A 27 53.65 -8.35 -19.24
CA LYS A 27 54.27 -7.05 -19.48
C LYS A 27 55.17 -6.61 -18.33
N GLN A 28 54.74 -6.79 -17.08
CA GLN A 28 55.50 -6.45 -15.88
C GLN A 28 56.68 -7.39 -15.62
N SER A 29 56.62 -8.63 -16.12
CA SER A 29 57.77 -9.53 -16.12
C SER A 29 58.86 -9.14 -17.12
N GLY A 30 58.67 -8.06 -17.91
CA GLY A 30 59.61 -7.63 -18.94
C GLY A 30 59.75 -8.64 -20.09
N GLY A 31 58.73 -9.46 -20.34
CA GLY A 31 58.77 -10.54 -21.33
C GLY A 31 59.51 -11.81 -20.88
N LEU A 32 59.96 -11.86 -19.62
CA LEU A 32 60.65 -13.04 -19.06
C LEU A 32 59.74 -14.25 -18.83
N ALA A 33 58.41 -14.06 -18.83
CA ALA A 33 57.43 -15.13 -18.83
C ALA A 33 56.36 -14.87 -19.90
N SER A 34 56.13 -15.82 -20.81
CA SER A 34 55.07 -15.71 -21.82
C SER A 34 53.69 -15.76 -21.15
N GLN A 35 52.65 -15.25 -21.82
CA GLN A 35 51.27 -15.29 -21.29
C GLN A 35 50.81 -16.73 -20.99
N GLU A 36 51.22 -17.69 -21.83
CA GLU A 36 50.94 -19.12 -21.61
C GLU A 36 51.64 -19.66 -20.36
N GLN A 37 52.88 -19.24 -20.10
CA GLN A 37 53.61 -19.61 -18.87
C GLN A 37 52.95 -18.99 -17.63
N VAL A 38 52.54 -17.73 -17.68
CA VAL A 38 51.81 -17.08 -16.58
C VAL A 38 50.50 -17.83 -16.29
N GLN A 39 49.74 -18.16 -17.34
CA GLN A 39 48.47 -18.88 -17.22
C GLN A 39 48.66 -20.29 -16.65
N SER A 40 49.65 -21.04 -17.13
CA SER A 40 50.01 -22.35 -16.62
C SER A 40 50.38 -22.29 -15.13
N TRP A 41 51.25 -21.36 -14.73
CA TRP A 41 51.65 -21.22 -13.33
C TRP A 41 50.52 -20.80 -12.41
N TRP A 42 49.61 -19.94 -12.88
CA TRP A 42 48.44 -19.55 -12.13
C TRP A 42 47.43 -20.69 -11.96
N LYS A 43 47.31 -21.58 -12.95
CA LYS A 43 46.48 -22.78 -12.89
C LYS A 43 47.10 -23.81 -11.93
N GLU A 44 48.39 -24.08 -12.07
CA GLU A 44 49.14 -24.98 -11.19
C GLU A 44 49.13 -24.49 -9.73
N ALA A 45 49.28 -23.19 -9.49
CA ALA A 45 49.23 -22.63 -8.14
C ALA A 45 47.84 -22.80 -7.50
N SER A 46 46.76 -22.63 -8.27
CA SER A 46 45.39 -22.92 -7.81
C SER A 46 45.20 -24.41 -7.51
N GLN A 47 45.73 -25.30 -8.36
CA GLN A 47 45.66 -26.75 -8.17
C GLN A 47 46.52 -27.25 -7.00
N GLN A 48 47.69 -26.65 -6.79
CA GLN A 48 48.56 -26.95 -5.64
C GLN A 48 47.95 -26.46 -4.33
N ARG A 49 47.18 -25.37 -4.35
CA ARG A 49 46.38 -24.91 -3.20
C ARG A 49 45.26 -25.89 -2.86
N ALA A 50 44.62 -26.47 -3.87
CA ALA A 50 43.63 -27.52 -3.70
C ALA A 50 44.22 -28.88 -3.24
N ALA A 51 45.53 -29.10 -3.44
CA ALA A 51 46.21 -30.35 -3.06
C ALA A 51 46.77 -30.35 -1.62
N VAL A 52 46.89 -29.18 -0.97
CA VAL A 52 47.19 -29.08 0.46
C VAL A 52 45.84 -29.12 1.19
N GLY A 53 45.53 -30.26 1.82
CA GLY A 53 44.21 -30.61 2.33
C GLY A 53 43.41 -29.47 2.98
N GLU A 54 42.14 -29.38 2.56
CA GLU A 54 41.13 -28.46 3.06
C GLU A 54 40.88 -28.69 4.57
N PRO A 55 40.94 -27.65 5.44
CA PRO A 55 40.34 -27.72 6.76
C PRO A 55 38.81 -27.87 6.62
N ASP A 56 38.18 -28.80 7.33
CA ASP A 56 36.74 -29.08 7.25
C ASP A 56 35.90 -28.02 7.98
N TRP A 57 35.78 -26.84 7.37
CA TRP A 57 35.06 -25.71 7.94
C TRP A 57 33.59 -25.63 7.50
N LEU A 58 33.16 -26.48 6.57
CA LEU A 58 31.75 -26.62 6.19
C LEU A 58 30.89 -27.08 7.38
N GLY A 59 31.47 -27.90 8.27
CA GLY A 59 30.87 -28.33 9.53
C GLY A 59 31.04 -27.37 10.71
N TRP A 60 31.80 -26.28 10.56
CA TRP A 60 32.17 -25.43 11.70
C TRP A 60 30.96 -24.73 12.34
N ARG A 61 30.85 -24.81 13.67
CA ARG A 61 29.84 -24.14 14.51
C ARG A 61 30.53 -23.44 15.68
N PRO A 62 29.96 -22.34 16.22
CA PRO A 62 30.56 -21.63 17.35
C PRO A 62 30.54 -22.51 18.61
N GLU A 63 31.70 -22.64 19.26
CA GLU A 63 31.85 -23.33 20.54
C GLU A 63 31.97 -22.34 21.72
N ARG A 64 31.73 -22.82 22.94
CA ARG A 64 31.72 -22.00 24.16
C ARG A 64 33.08 -21.34 24.45
N HIS A 65 34.18 -21.94 23.99
CA HIS A 65 35.54 -21.45 24.13
C HIS A 65 36.27 -21.57 22.78
N GLY A 66 36.01 -20.64 21.86
CA GLY A 66 36.60 -20.62 20.52
C GLY A 66 36.17 -19.39 19.70
N PRO A 67 36.53 -19.33 18.41
CA PRO A 67 36.07 -18.29 17.50
C PRO A 67 34.55 -18.16 17.51
N GLN A 68 34.03 -16.93 17.51
CA GLN A 68 32.58 -16.68 17.65
C GLN A 68 31.86 -16.51 16.31
N ASN A 69 32.61 -16.41 15.21
CA ASN A 69 32.10 -16.33 13.85
C ASN A 69 33.08 -16.97 12.86
N LEU A 70 32.59 -17.26 11.65
CA LEU A 70 33.34 -17.98 10.62
C LEU A 70 34.59 -17.21 10.18
N ARG A 71 34.54 -15.87 10.12
CA ARG A 71 35.70 -15.04 9.79
C ARG A 71 36.84 -15.25 10.78
N ASP A 72 36.55 -15.18 12.07
CA ASP A 72 37.53 -15.38 13.14
C ASP A 72 38.08 -16.82 13.14
N TYR A 73 37.22 -17.79 12.83
CA TYR A 73 37.64 -19.18 12.68
C TYR A 73 38.62 -19.37 11.52
N LEU A 74 38.30 -18.84 10.33
CA LEU A 74 39.18 -18.93 9.16
C LEU A 74 40.53 -18.22 9.40
N LEU A 75 40.54 -17.09 10.12
CA LEU A 75 41.78 -16.42 10.53
C LEU A 75 42.62 -17.33 11.46
N SER A 76 41.98 -18.03 12.40
CA SER A 76 42.66 -18.96 13.31
C SER A 76 43.22 -20.21 12.61
N GLU A 77 42.58 -20.64 11.52
CA GLU A 77 43.04 -21.73 10.64
C GLU A 77 44.14 -21.29 9.64
N GLY A 78 44.63 -20.05 9.76
CA GLY A 78 45.74 -19.54 8.94
C GLY A 78 45.32 -18.99 7.57
N VAL A 79 44.02 -18.75 7.34
CA VAL A 79 43.57 -18.01 6.15
C VAL A 79 44.01 -16.55 6.28
N PRO A 80 44.80 -16.01 5.33
CA PRO A 80 45.32 -14.66 5.47
C PRO A 80 44.20 -13.63 5.35
N GLU A 81 44.23 -12.58 6.16
CA GLU A 81 43.18 -11.55 6.21
C GLU A 81 42.83 -10.93 4.85
N ARG A 82 43.83 -10.78 3.96
CA ARG A 82 43.65 -10.32 2.57
C ARG A 82 42.75 -11.22 1.72
N ALA A 83 42.66 -12.51 2.02
CA ALA A 83 41.77 -13.44 1.32
C ALA A 83 40.31 -13.32 1.81
N LEU A 84 40.12 -12.82 3.03
CA LEU A 84 38.81 -12.55 3.65
C LEU A 84 38.35 -11.09 3.41
N ALA A 85 39.15 -10.30 2.70
CA ALA A 85 38.79 -8.94 2.31
C ALA A 85 37.88 -8.96 1.09
N LYS A 86 36.87 -8.09 1.08
CA LYS A 86 35.96 -7.95 -0.04
C LYS A 86 36.50 -6.94 -1.04
N ASP A 87 36.25 -7.17 -2.33
CA ASP A 87 36.62 -6.26 -3.40
C ASP A 87 35.80 -4.96 -3.37
N GLY A 88 36.10 -4.00 -4.27
CA GLY A 88 35.37 -2.73 -4.39
C GLY A 88 33.89 -2.87 -4.78
N ARG A 89 33.37 -4.10 -4.93
CA ARG A 89 31.96 -4.44 -5.16
C ARG A 89 31.39 -5.31 -4.03
N ASP A 90 32.06 -5.34 -2.88
CA ASP A 90 31.70 -6.11 -1.68
C ASP A 90 31.67 -7.63 -1.89
N ARG A 91 32.54 -8.17 -2.77
CA ARG A 91 32.62 -9.62 -3.05
C ARG A 91 33.91 -10.26 -2.53
N LEU A 92 33.80 -11.49 -2.06
CA LEU A 92 34.96 -12.31 -1.69
C LEU A 92 35.64 -12.86 -2.94
N GLU A 93 36.83 -13.43 -2.76
CA GLU A 93 37.48 -14.21 -3.80
C GLU A 93 36.56 -15.37 -4.23
N PRO A 94 36.39 -15.65 -5.55
CA PRO A 94 35.34 -16.56 -6.02
C PRO A 94 35.36 -17.98 -5.43
N ASP A 95 36.54 -18.55 -5.18
CA ASP A 95 36.65 -19.88 -4.60
C ASP A 95 36.21 -19.81 -3.13
N LEU A 96 36.70 -18.83 -2.36
CA LEU A 96 36.26 -18.63 -0.98
C LEU A 96 34.75 -18.32 -0.88
N GLU A 97 34.22 -17.49 -1.77
CA GLU A 97 32.80 -17.13 -1.83
C GLU A 97 31.93 -18.37 -2.04
N ALA A 98 32.32 -19.26 -2.96
CA ALA A 98 31.62 -20.50 -3.23
C ALA A 98 31.54 -21.41 -2.00
N HIS A 99 32.64 -21.53 -1.25
CA HIS A 99 32.65 -22.35 -0.03
C HIS A 99 31.87 -21.70 1.12
N VAL A 100 31.95 -20.37 1.27
CA VAL A 100 31.18 -19.63 2.29
C VAL A 100 29.68 -19.75 2.02
N HIS A 101 29.29 -19.77 0.74
CA HIS A 101 27.92 -20.08 0.34
C HIS A 101 27.52 -21.52 0.69
N GLN A 102 28.38 -22.53 0.47
CA GLN A 102 28.07 -23.92 0.84
C GLN A 102 27.88 -24.08 2.35
N TRP A 103 28.73 -23.46 3.17
CA TRP A 103 28.57 -23.42 4.63
C TRP A 103 27.23 -22.79 5.04
N ALA A 104 26.88 -21.63 4.45
CA ALA A 104 25.62 -20.94 4.74
C ALA A 104 24.39 -21.77 4.34
N LEU A 105 24.48 -22.52 3.23
CA LEU A 105 23.44 -23.46 2.81
C LEU A 105 23.33 -24.67 3.75
N GLY A 106 24.43 -25.14 4.34
CA GLY A 106 24.43 -26.15 5.40
C GLY A 106 23.63 -25.70 6.63
N LEU A 107 23.90 -24.49 7.13
CA LEU A 107 23.16 -23.89 8.25
C LEU A 107 21.68 -23.65 7.93
N ALA A 108 21.37 -23.23 6.70
CA ALA A 108 19.98 -23.05 6.27
C ALA A 108 19.22 -24.39 6.26
N ARG A 109 19.87 -25.51 5.88
CA ARG A 109 19.30 -26.86 5.96
C ARG A 109 19.07 -27.33 7.39
N GLU A 110 19.93 -26.90 8.31
CA GLU A 110 19.80 -27.12 9.77
C GLU A 110 18.76 -26.21 10.44
N GLY A 111 18.14 -25.28 9.70
CA GLY A 111 17.05 -24.44 10.19
C GLY A 111 17.49 -23.13 10.85
N TYR A 112 18.73 -22.69 10.66
CA TYR A 112 19.19 -21.38 11.12
C TYR A 112 18.49 -20.25 10.34
N SER A 113 18.19 -19.14 11.03
CA SER A 113 17.58 -17.97 10.37
C SER A 113 18.58 -17.24 9.48
N THR A 114 18.08 -16.54 8.46
CA THR A 114 18.95 -15.74 7.55
C THR A 114 19.74 -14.67 8.30
N HIS A 115 19.18 -14.12 9.38
CA HIS A 115 19.84 -13.17 10.27
C HIS A 115 20.98 -13.83 11.07
N ASP A 116 20.73 -15.01 11.65
CA ASP A 116 21.71 -15.74 12.46
C ASP A 116 22.91 -16.18 11.59
N ILE A 117 22.65 -16.67 10.38
CA ILE A 117 23.71 -17.08 9.42
C ILE A 117 24.57 -15.88 9.02
N ALA A 118 23.95 -14.73 8.70
CA ALA A 118 24.69 -13.51 8.36
C ALA A 118 25.56 -13.03 9.52
N LYS A 119 25.05 -13.08 10.75
CA LYS A 119 25.81 -12.74 11.96
C LYS A 119 26.98 -13.71 12.19
N LEU A 120 26.73 -15.02 12.07
CA LEU A 120 27.76 -16.06 12.22
C LEU A 120 28.83 -16.01 11.12
N SER A 121 28.54 -15.38 9.98
CA SER A 121 29.52 -15.19 8.91
C SER A 121 30.64 -14.21 9.26
N GLY A 122 30.47 -13.38 10.32
CA GLY A 122 31.49 -12.40 10.71
C GLY A 122 31.72 -11.30 9.68
N GLY A 123 30.69 -10.95 8.91
CA GLY A 123 30.76 -9.93 7.85
C GLY A 123 31.18 -10.46 6.47
N LEU A 124 31.43 -11.77 6.34
CA LEU A 124 31.70 -12.41 5.05
C LEU A 124 30.48 -12.43 4.12
N MET A 125 29.26 -12.39 4.68
CA MET A 125 28.00 -12.35 3.92
C MET A 125 26.99 -11.37 4.51
N SER A 126 26.17 -10.75 3.65
CA SER A 126 25.01 -9.97 4.07
C SER A 126 23.76 -10.84 4.23
N GLN A 127 22.80 -10.39 5.05
CA GLN A 127 21.52 -11.07 5.22
C GLN A 127 20.76 -11.23 3.89
N THR A 128 20.85 -10.25 3.00
CA THR A 128 20.24 -10.29 1.66
C THR A 128 20.84 -11.39 0.79
N THR A 129 22.16 -11.59 0.85
CA THR A 129 22.84 -12.67 0.14
C THR A 129 22.43 -14.04 0.68
N VAL A 130 22.36 -14.20 2.01
CA VAL A 130 21.88 -15.44 2.64
C VAL A 130 20.43 -15.75 2.25
N HIS A 131 19.55 -14.75 2.25
CA HIS A 131 18.16 -14.92 1.84
C HIS A 131 18.07 -15.40 0.38
N ARG A 132 18.78 -14.75 -0.54
CA ARG A 132 18.81 -15.13 -1.96
C ARG A 132 19.33 -16.56 -2.17
N LEU A 133 20.35 -16.97 -1.41
CA LEU A 133 20.87 -18.34 -1.46
C LEU A 133 19.87 -19.35 -0.93
N SER A 134 19.18 -19.04 0.17
CA SER A 134 18.18 -19.93 0.78
C SER A 134 16.98 -20.20 -0.13
N GLN A 135 16.61 -19.24 -1.01
CA GLN A 135 15.54 -19.40 -2.00
C GLN A 135 15.92 -20.34 -3.16
N ARG A 136 17.21 -20.64 -3.35
CA ARG A 136 17.72 -21.46 -4.46
C ARG A 136 17.86 -22.94 -4.13
N VAL A 137 17.57 -23.36 -2.89
CA VAL A 137 17.68 -24.77 -2.46
C VAL A 137 16.30 -25.34 -2.18
N PRO A 138 15.77 -26.23 -3.05
CA PRO A 138 14.65 -27.08 -2.68
C PRO A 138 15.10 -28.01 -1.55
N LEU A 139 14.45 -27.96 -0.40
CA LEU A 139 14.68 -28.87 0.71
C LEU A 139 14.29 -30.31 0.29
N ARG A 140 15.19 -31.06 -0.35
CA ARG A 140 15.07 -32.52 -0.38
C ARG A 140 15.45 -33.07 0.99
N ARG A 141 14.48 -33.14 1.88
CA ARG A 141 14.54 -34.03 3.05
C ARG A 141 14.18 -35.45 2.58
N PRO A 142 14.76 -36.52 3.15
CA PRO A 142 14.17 -37.84 2.98
C PRO A 142 12.71 -37.77 3.44
N ALA A 143 11.78 -38.28 2.63
CA ALA A 143 10.38 -38.32 3.00
C ALA A 143 10.25 -39.18 4.27
N VAL A 144 9.77 -38.58 5.36
CA VAL A 144 9.44 -39.34 6.57
C VAL A 144 8.13 -40.04 6.28
N GLU A 145 8.15 -41.37 6.20
CA GLU A 145 6.93 -42.16 6.03
C GLU A 145 6.09 -42.08 7.31
N VAL A 146 4.83 -41.66 7.16
CA VAL A 146 3.86 -41.59 8.25
C VAL A 146 3.18 -42.95 8.39
N PRO A 147 3.20 -43.60 9.56
CA PRO A 147 2.49 -44.86 9.79
C PRO A 147 1.01 -44.73 9.45
N ALA A 148 0.44 -45.71 8.75
CA ALA A 148 -0.95 -45.67 8.30
C ALA A 148 -1.96 -45.50 9.46
N GLY A 149 -1.65 -46.02 10.66
CA GLY A 149 -2.49 -45.90 11.85
C GLY A 149 -2.35 -44.59 12.62
N ALA A 150 -1.51 -43.64 12.19
CA ALA A 150 -1.21 -42.42 12.93
C ALA A 150 -2.44 -41.54 13.22
N THR A 151 -3.37 -41.42 12.27
CA THR A 151 -4.59 -40.60 12.46
C THR A 151 -5.66 -41.31 13.27
N GLU A 152 -5.60 -42.63 13.34
CA GLU A 152 -6.58 -43.51 14.01
C GLU A 152 -6.13 -43.93 15.41
N TRP A 153 -4.86 -43.74 15.77
CA TRP A 153 -4.32 -44.15 17.05
C TRP A 153 -5.08 -43.56 18.25
N ARG A 154 -5.43 -44.41 19.22
CA ARG A 154 -6.04 -44.03 20.49
C ARG A 154 -5.27 -44.65 21.65
N ARG A 155 -5.33 -43.99 22.81
CA ARG A 155 -4.69 -44.48 24.03
C ARG A 155 -5.43 -45.73 24.53
N ALA A 156 -4.73 -46.85 24.67
CA ALA A 156 -5.26 -48.05 25.29
C ALA A 156 -5.37 -47.91 26.82
N GLU A 157 -6.34 -48.61 27.43
CA GLU A 157 -6.59 -48.57 28.89
C GLU A 157 -5.47 -49.23 29.71
N SER A 158 -4.79 -50.25 29.17
CA SER A 158 -3.62 -50.85 29.80
C SER A 158 -2.65 -51.43 28.76
N GLY A 159 -1.35 -51.11 28.91
CA GLY A 159 -0.27 -51.57 28.01
C GLY A 159 -0.30 -50.88 26.63
N GLY A 160 0.76 -50.13 26.30
CA GLY A 160 0.92 -49.46 25.01
C GLY A 160 1.42 -48.01 25.11
N PRO A 161 1.64 -47.33 23.96
CA PRO A 161 2.07 -45.94 23.93
C PRO A 161 1.11 -45.03 24.68
N ARG A 162 1.63 -44.02 25.40
CA ARG A 162 0.79 -43.10 26.20
C ARG A 162 0.44 -41.83 25.45
N THR A 163 1.25 -41.46 24.47
CA THR A 163 1.04 -40.29 23.62
C THR A 163 1.16 -40.65 22.15
N TRP A 164 0.60 -39.79 21.30
CA TRP A 164 0.70 -39.92 19.85
C TRP A 164 2.17 -39.92 19.38
N LYS A 165 3.02 -39.09 19.99
CA LYS A 165 4.48 -39.12 19.77
C LYS A 165 5.08 -40.50 20.12
N ASP A 166 4.74 -41.07 21.28
CA ASP A 166 5.27 -42.38 21.68
C ASP A 166 4.85 -43.49 20.72
N TYR A 167 3.63 -43.42 20.19
CA TYR A 167 3.14 -44.36 19.17
C TYR A 167 3.97 -44.25 17.90
N MET A 168 4.15 -43.03 17.38
CA MET A 168 4.90 -42.79 16.15
C MET A 168 6.36 -43.23 16.28
N LEU A 169 7.01 -43.00 17.43
CA LEU A 169 8.35 -43.51 17.72
C LEU A 169 8.40 -45.05 17.72
N GLY A 170 7.38 -45.70 18.30
CA GLY A 170 7.25 -47.16 18.31
C GLY A 170 7.06 -47.79 16.92
N GLU A 171 6.45 -47.05 15.99
CA GLU A 171 6.27 -47.43 14.59
C GLU A 171 7.48 -47.10 13.69
N GLY A 172 8.59 -46.63 14.27
CA GLY A 172 9.85 -46.41 13.55
C GLY A 172 10.03 -45.00 12.97
N VAL A 173 9.18 -44.03 13.33
CA VAL A 173 9.41 -42.62 12.98
C VAL A 173 10.60 -42.09 13.79
N PRO A 174 11.63 -41.49 13.17
CA PRO A 174 12.82 -41.06 13.88
C PRO A 174 12.54 -39.84 14.77
N GLU A 175 13.29 -39.72 15.87
CA GLU A 175 13.03 -38.70 16.90
C GLU A 175 13.20 -37.26 16.40
N ASP A 176 14.12 -37.05 15.45
CA ASP A 176 14.37 -35.77 14.80
C ASP A 176 13.16 -35.26 13.98
N ALA A 177 12.25 -36.14 13.57
CA ALA A 177 11.03 -35.77 12.86
C ALA A 177 10.05 -34.96 13.73
N PHE A 178 10.23 -34.96 15.05
CA PHE A 178 9.42 -34.21 16.01
C PHE A 178 10.04 -32.86 16.41
N THR A 179 11.08 -32.41 15.70
CA THR A 179 11.73 -31.13 15.96
C THR A 179 10.75 -29.96 15.80
N MET A 180 10.73 -29.08 16.80
CA MET A 180 9.90 -27.88 16.82
C MET A 180 10.73 -26.64 16.44
N ASP A 181 10.12 -25.71 15.74
CA ASP A 181 10.70 -24.37 15.54
C ASP A 181 10.61 -23.51 16.81
N ARG A 182 11.25 -22.33 16.79
CA ARG A 182 11.21 -21.36 17.91
C ARG A 182 9.79 -20.88 18.27
N ARG A 183 8.79 -21.11 17.41
CA ARG A 183 7.38 -20.74 17.60
C ARG A 183 6.54 -21.91 18.12
N GLY A 184 7.13 -23.10 18.26
CA GLY A 184 6.49 -24.31 18.76
C GLY A 184 5.70 -25.09 17.71
N TYR A 185 6.08 -24.99 16.42
CA TYR A 185 5.50 -25.80 15.34
C TYR A 185 6.45 -26.89 14.88
N LEU A 186 5.90 -28.05 14.53
CA LEU A 186 6.63 -29.15 13.91
C LEU A 186 7.24 -28.70 12.58
N VAL A 187 8.55 -28.92 12.46
CA VAL A 187 9.37 -28.52 11.30
C VAL A 187 9.19 -29.50 10.13
N VAL A 188 8.81 -30.75 10.40
CA VAL A 188 8.54 -31.77 9.37
C VAL A 188 7.06 -31.69 8.93
N PRO A 189 6.77 -31.29 7.67
CA PRO A 189 5.41 -31.07 7.19
C PRO A 189 4.50 -32.30 7.27
N GLU A 190 5.03 -33.48 6.96
CA GLU A 190 4.28 -34.74 6.91
C GLU A 190 3.79 -35.15 8.32
N ILE A 191 4.67 -35.02 9.31
CA ILE A 191 4.37 -35.27 10.72
C ILE A 191 3.40 -34.21 11.26
N ARG A 192 3.58 -32.94 10.86
CA ARG A 192 2.68 -31.85 11.23
C ARG A 192 1.26 -32.06 10.72
N GLU A 193 1.11 -32.47 9.46
CA GLU A 193 -0.21 -32.69 8.86
C GLU A 193 -0.87 -33.94 9.44
N SER A 194 -0.12 -35.02 9.66
CA SER A 194 -0.62 -36.22 10.35
C SER A 194 -1.13 -35.91 11.77
N LEU A 195 -0.36 -35.14 12.55
CA LEU A 195 -0.78 -34.68 13.88
C LEU A 195 -2.07 -33.84 13.80
N ARG A 196 -2.16 -32.93 12.83
CA ARG A 196 -3.35 -32.09 12.65
C ARG A 196 -4.59 -32.92 12.33
N LEU A 197 -4.48 -33.89 11.43
CA LEU A 197 -5.58 -34.79 11.05
C LEU A 197 -6.01 -35.67 12.22
N TRP A 198 -5.04 -36.23 12.97
CA TRP A 198 -5.31 -36.97 14.19
C TRP A 198 -6.08 -36.12 15.22
N VAL A 199 -5.61 -34.90 15.51
CA VAL A 199 -6.31 -33.97 16.43
C VAL A 199 -7.73 -33.67 15.96
N ILE A 200 -7.92 -33.42 14.66
CA ILE A 200 -9.25 -33.17 14.07
C ILE A 200 -10.17 -34.39 14.24
N GLY A 201 -9.65 -35.60 14.03
CA GLY A 201 -10.39 -36.86 14.26
C GLY A 201 -10.81 -36.99 15.72
N LEU A 202 -9.88 -36.79 16.65
CA LEU A 202 -10.11 -36.90 18.10
C LEU A 202 -11.22 -35.95 18.59
N GLY A 203 -11.31 -34.73 18.04
CA GLY A 203 -12.36 -33.76 18.40
C GLY A 203 -13.79 -34.17 17.97
N ARG A 204 -13.93 -35.18 17.11
CA ARG A 204 -15.21 -35.71 16.64
C ARG A 204 -15.71 -36.87 17.50
N GLU A 205 -14.83 -37.44 18.31
CA GLU A 205 -15.09 -38.62 19.11
C GLU A 205 -15.48 -38.29 20.54
N VAL A 206 -16.11 -39.28 21.16
CA VAL A 206 -16.54 -39.23 22.54
C VAL A 206 -15.53 -40.02 23.38
N ASP A 207 -15.04 -39.43 24.45
CA ASP A 207 -14.15 -40.07 25.41
C ASP A 207 -14.98 -41.05 26.25
N GLU A 208 -14.95 -42.33 25.87
CA GLU A 208 -15.65 -43.42 26.54
C GLU A 208 -15.21 -43.57 28.00
N SER A 209 -13.95 -43.25 28.30
CA SER A 209 -13.40 -43.26 29.67
C SER A 209 -13.95 -42.14 30.57
N ARG A 210 -14.60 -41.12 29.99
CA ARG A 210 -15.14 -39.94 30.70
C ARG A 210 -16.65 -39.74 30.51
N ARG A 211 -17.43 -40.80 30.72
CA ARG A 211 -18.91 -40.74 30.76
C ARG A 211 -19.53 -40.06 29.54
N GLY A 212 -19.02 -40.34 28.34
CA GLY A 212 -19.66 -39.86 27.12
C GLY A 212 -19.40 -38.39 26.77
N ARG A 213 -18.35 -37.75 27.33
CA ARG A 213 -17.96 -36.37 26.96
C ARG A 213 -16.94 -36.37 25.81
N ARG A 214 -17.03 -35.40 24.90
CA ARG A 214 -16.02 -35.23 23.83
C ARG A 214 -14.65 -34.90 24.39
N TYR A 215 -13.61 -35.26 23.65
CA TYR A 215 -12.24 -34.87 23.98
C TYR A 215 -12.09 -33.35 24.04
N GLY A 216 -11.59 -32.85 25.18
CA GLY A 216 -11.30 -31.42 25.37
C GLY A 216 -9.94 -31.02 24.79
N SER A 217 -9.79 -29.75 24.42
CA SER A 217 -8.53 -29.22 23.83
C SER A 217 -7.28 -29.45 24.71
N ASN A 218 -7.43 -29.40 26.03
CA ASN A 218 -6.34 -29.71 26.97
C ASN A 218 -5.96 -31.20 26.94
N THR A 219 -6.95 -32.09 26.82
CA THR A 219 -6.73 -33.54 26.75
C THR A 219 -6.04 -33.91 25.43
N ALA A 220 -6.51 -33.38 24.30
CA ALA A 220 -5.90 -33.60 23.00
C ALA A 220 -4.45 -33.06 22.94
N ALA A 221 -4.20 -31.88 23.52
CA ALA A 221 -2.86 -31.33 23.65
C ALA A 221 -1.93 -32.25 24.47
N ALA A 222 -2.40 -32.74 25.62
CA ALA A 222 -1.63 -33.66 26.46
C ALA A 222 -1.37 -35.01 25.77
N MET A 223 -2.37 -35.56 25.07
CA MET A 223 -2.25 -36.82 24.34
C MET A 223 -1.32 -36.75 23.14
N SER A 224 -0.99 -35.56 22.63
CA SER A 224 -0.02 -35.41 21.54
C SER A 224 1.42 -35.79 21.96
N GLY A 225 1.80 -35.60 23.22
CA GLY A 225 3.18 -35.77 23.71
C GLY A 225 4.17 -34.71 23.23
N LEU A 226 3.69 -33.65 22.55
CA LEU A 226 4.53 -32.65 21.86
C LEU A 226 4.51 -31.26 22.52
N GLY A 227 3.78 -31.09 23.62
CA GLY A 227 3.67 -29.79 24.29
C GLY A 227 2.93 -28.72 23.48
N ILE A 228 2.10 -29.12 22.50
CA ILE A 228 1.30 -28.18 21.72
C ILE A 228 0.31 -27.42 22.61
N ARG A 229 0.07 -26.15 22.32
CA ARG A 229 -0.85 -25.33 23.12
C ARG A 229 -2.31 -25.75 22.88
N PRO A 230 -3.16 -25.81 23.92
CA PRO A 230 -4.60 -26.08 23.76
C PRO A 230 -5.33 -25.10 22.82
N ALA A 231 -4.82 -23.86 22.70
CA ALA A 231 -5.32 -22.89 21.74
C ALA A 231 -5.13 -23.35 20.28
N THR A 232 -4.00 -23.97 19.96
CA THR A 232 -3.72 -24.52 18.63
C THR A 232 -4.73 -25.60 18.25
N VAL A 233 -5.07 -26.48 19.20
CA VAL A 233 -6.10 -27.51 19.03
C VAL A 233 -7.47 -26.90 18.74
N ARG A 234 -7.87 -25.88 19.52
CA ARG A 234 -9.16 -25.18 19.29
C ARG A 234 -9.23 -24.56 17.90
N ASN A 235 -8.15 -23.93 17.45
CA ASN A 235 -8.09 -23.32 16.12
C ASN A 235 -8.26 -24.37 15.01
N TRP A 236 -7.60 -25.53 15.11
CA TRP A 236 -7.77 -26.60 14.12
C TRP A 236 -9.18 -27.18 14.08
N TRP A 237 -9.86 -27.30 15.23
CA TRP A 237 -11.25 -27.74 15.28
C TRP A 237 -12.23 -26.73 14.71
N GLN A 238 -12.02 -25.44 14.98
CA GLN A 238 -12.83 -24.36 14.41
C GLN A 238 -12.67 -24.31 12.89
N GLU A 239 -11.43 -24.38 12.40
CA GLU A 239 -11.11 -24.44 10.98
C GLU A 239 -11.77 -25.63 10.27
N SER A 240 -11.64 -26.85 10.82
CA SER A 240 -12.27 -28.05 10.25
C SER A 240 -13.80 -28.01 10.29
N SER A 241 -14.37 -27.32 11.27
CA SER A 241 -15.83 -27.15 11.35
C SER A 241 -16.33 -26.15 10.31
N ARG A 242 -15.59 -25.06 10.08
CA ARG A 242 -15.85 -24.09 9.00
C ARG A 242 -15.78 -24.75 7.62
N GLN A 243 -14.71 -25.49 7.33
CA GLN A 243 -14.53 -26.17 6.05
C GLN A 243 -15.64 -27.20 5.75
N ARG A 244 -16.17 -27.87 6.78
CA ARG A 244 -17.32 -28.78 6.62
C ARG A 244 -18.63 -28.06 6.36
N GLN A 245 -18.85 -26.90 6.97
CA GLN A 245 -20.01 -26.06 6.70
C GLN A 245 -19.97 -25.49 5.26
N GLU A 246 -18.77 -25.27 4.72
CA GLU A 246 -18.56 -24.81 3.34
C GLU A 246 -18.73 -25.94 2.31
N ALA A 247 -18.37 -27.19 2.63
CA ALA A 247 -18.43 -28.33 1.71
C ALA A 247 -19.85 -28.88 1.43
N GLY A 248 -20.87 -28.49 2.21
CA GLY A 248 -22.25 -29.01 2.09
C GLY A 248 -23.21 -28.12 1.31
N VAL A 249 -22.73 -27.02 0.71
CA VAL A 249 -23.56 -26.05 0.00
C VAL A 249 -23.28 -26.14 -1.51
N PRO A 250 -24.28 -26.45 -2.36
CA PRO A 250 -24.07 -26.42 -3.81
C PRO A 250 -23.71 -25.00 -4.27
N ALA A 251 -22.87 -24.90 -5.30
CA ALA A 251 -22.19 -23.66 -5.70
C ALA A 251 -23.15 -22.49 -6.02
N GLU A 252 -24.35 -22.79 -6.53
CA GLU A 252 -25.39 -21.81 -6.84
C GLU A 252 -26.77 -22.43 -6.64
N VAL A 253 -27.47 -22.04 -5.58
CA VAL A 253 -28.80 -22.55 -5.18
C VAL A 253 -29.84 -21.45 -5.06
N LEU A 254 -29.44 -20.18 -5.14
CA LEU A 254 -30.34 -19.03 -5.15
C LEU A 254 -29.92 -18.07 -6.28
N PRO A 255 -30.57 -18.15 -7.45
CA PRO A 255 -30.33 -17.23 -8.55
C PRO A 255 -30.65 -15.79 -8.16
N GLU A 256 -29.89 -14.82 -8.69
CA GLU A 256 -30.08 -13.38 -8.41
C GLU A 256 -31.46 -12.87 -8.83
N TRP A 257 -32.07 -13.50 -9.84
CA TRP A 257 -33.39 -13.18 -10.37
C TRP A 257 -34.52 -13.99 -9.73
N TRP A 258 -34.28 -14.80 -8.69
CA TRP A 258 -35.33 -15.67 -8.15
C TRP A 258 -36.44 -14.88 -7.43
N TRP A 259 -37.71 -15.20 -7.70
CA TRP A 259 -38.89 -14.64 -7.02
C TRP A 259 -39.88 -15.74 -6.60
N PRO A 260 -40.65 -15.53 -5.52
CA PRO A 260 -41.73 -16.43 -5.11
C PRO A 260 -42.91 -16.32 -6.07
N GLU A 261 -43.28 -17.43 -6.70
CA GLU A 261 -44.39 -17.51 -7.66
C GLU A 261 -45.74 -17.72 -6.97
N HIS A 262 -45.73 -18.24 -5.73
CA HIS A 262 -46.94 -18.48 -4.95
C HIS A 262 -46.87 -17.89 -3.53
N PRO A 263 -48.02 -17.50 -2.93
CA PRO A 263 -48.09 -17.09 -1.53
C PRO A 263 -47.60 -18.22 -0.61
N GLY A 264 -46.49 -18.01 0.08
CA GLY A 264 -45.84 -19.01 0.94
C GLY A 264 -44.45 -19.41 0.46
N ASP A 265 -44.11 -19.24 -0.81
CA ASP A 265 -42.75 -19.48 -1.30
C ASP A 265 -41.78 -18.47 -0.67
N THR A 266 -40.78 -18.97 0.04
CA THR A 266 -39.72 -18.13 0.63
C THR A 266 -38.33 -18.61 0.21
N VAL A 267 -37.33 -17.73 0.29
CA VAL A 267 -35.92 -18.10 0.04
C VAL A 267 -35.51 -19.30 0.89
N ARG A 268 -35.94 -19.33 2.16
CA ARG A 268 -35.69 -20.47 3.06
C ARG A 268 -36.22 -21.78 2.47
N GLU A 269 -37.46 -21.81 2.00
CA GLU A 269 -38.06 -23.00 1.42
C GLU A 269 -37.46 -23.38 0.07
N HIS A 270 -37.09 -22.39 -0.74
CA HIS A 270 -36.38 -22.61 -2.00
C HIS A 270 -35.03 -23.30 -1.76
N LEU A 271 -34.23 -22.79 -0.82
CA LEU A 271 -32.94 -23.38 -0.47
C LEU A 271 -33.08 -24.83 0.00
N VAL A 272 -34.11 -25.12 0.81
CA VAL A 272 -34.42 -26.50 1.23
C VAL A 272 -34.77 -27.39 0.04
N ARG A 273 -35.56 -26.90 -0.92
CA ARG A 273 -35.88 -27.65 -2.17
C ARG A 273 -34.65 -27.90 -3.05
N GLN A 274 -33.69 -26.97 -3.06
CA GLN A 274 -32.42 -27.11 -3.78
C GLN A 274 -31.39 -27.99 -3.05
N GLY A 275 -31.80 -28.68 -1.98
CA GLY A 275 -30.97 -29.65 -1.27
C GLY A 275 -30.10 -29.07 -0.16
N VAL A 276 -30.29 -27.80 0.22
CA VAL A 276 -29.65 -27.24 1.41
C VAL A 276 -30.32 -27.82 2.65
N ARG A 277 -29.55 -28.47 3.52
CA ARG A 277 -30.12 -29.10 4.71
C ARG A 277 -30.71 -28.06 5.66
N GLU A 278 -31.87 -28.33 6.22
CA GLU A 278 -32.56 -27.40 7.12
C GLU A 278 -31.76 -27.06 8.39
N ASP A 279 -30.96 -28.00 8.90
CA ASP A 279 -30.06 -27.80 10.04
C ASP A 279 -28.86 -26.89 9.72
N SER A 280 -28.49 -26.74 8.45
CA SER A 280 -27.47 -25.77 8.00
C SER A 280 -28.02 -24.35 7.89
N LEU A 281 -29.36 -24.22 7.79
CA LEU A 281 -30.09 -22.96 7.86
C LEU A 281 -30.44 -22.58 9.31
N ALA A 282 -30.21 -23.48 10.27
CA ALA A 282 -30.34 -23.20 11.68
C ALA A 282 -29.28 -22.17 12.09
N VAL A 283 -29.78 -20.97 12.31
CA VAL A 283 -29.04 -19.80 12.74
C VAL A 283 -28.17 -20.17 13.95
N ASN A 284 -26.85 -19.94 13.85
CA ASN A 284 -25.98 -20.10 15.02
C ASN A 284 -26.47 -19.18 16.17
N GLY A 285 -26.05 -19.43 17.42
CA GLY A 285 -26.50 -18.65 18.59
C GLY A 285 -26.32 -17.11 18.49
N ASN A 286 -25.70 -16.61 17.42
CA ASN A 286 -25.45 -15.20 17.12
C ASN A 286 -26.22 -14.66 15.89
N GLY A 287 -27.15 -15.41 15.27
CA GLY A 287 -27.99 -14.82 14.22
C GLY A 287 -27.50 -14.94 12.78
N VAL A 288 -26.43 -15.71 12.47
CA VAL A 288 -25.70 -15.60 11.19
C VAL A 288 -25.73 -16.89 10.35
N LEU A 289 -26.09 -16.75 9.07
CA LEU A 289 -26.03 -17.82 8.05
C LEU A 289 -24.60 -18.26 7.72
N PRO A 290 -24.39 -19.52 7.29
CA PRO A 290 -23.12 -19.96 6.72
C PRO A 290 -22.69 -19.08 5.54
N LYS A 291 -21.38 -18.80 5.44
CA LYS A 291 -20.80 -17.86 4.47
C LYS A 291 -21.29 -18.08 3.01
N PRO A 292 -21.35 -19.32 2.47
CA PRO A 292 -21.77 -19.53 1.08
C PRO A 292 -23.24 -19.15 0.83
N ILE A 293 -24.14 -19.49 1.74
CA ILE A 293 -25.57 -19.13 1.66
C ILE A 293 -25.74 -17.62 1.90
N ARG A 294 -25.00 -17.07 2.85
CA ARG A 294 -25.01 -15.64 3.17
C ARG A 294 -24.63 -14.78 1.97
N GLU A 295 -23.63 -15.20 1.20
CA GLU A 295 -23.17 -14.51 -0.02
C GLU A 295 -24.21 -14.57 -1.14
N GLN A 296 -24.85 -15.73 -1.37
CA GLN A 296 -25.90 -15.86 -2.36
C GLN A 296 -27.16 -15.03 -2.00
N VAL A 297 -27.57 -15.04 -0.72
CA VAL A 297 -28.67 -14.19 -0.23
C VAL A 297 -28.31 -12.70 -0.35
N TRP A 298 -27.05 -12.32 -0.10
CA TRP A 298 -26.59 -10.94 -0.30
C TRP A 298 -26.68 -10.52 -1.78
N ARG A 299 -26.24 -11.35 -2.72
CA ARG A 299 -26.34 -11.07 -4.16
C ARG A 299 -27.78 -10.91 -4.61
N TRP A 300 -28.67 -11.81 -4.19
CA TRP A 300 -30.10 -11.73 -4.44
C TRP A 300 -30.74 -10.43 -3.89
N VAL A 301 -30.44 -10.06 -2.63
CA VAL A 301 -30.89 -8.78 -2.02
C VAL A 301 -30.38 -7.58 -2.81
N THR A 302 -29.13 -7.63 -3.29
CA THR A 302 -28.51 -6.56 -4.08
C THR A 302 -29.19 -6.40 -5.44
N ALA A 303 -29.42 -7.51 -6.15
CA ALA A 303 -30.09 -7.52 -7.45
C ALA A 303 -31.54 -6.97 -7.36
N LEU A 304 -32.28 -7.35 -6.32
CA LEU A 304 -33.62 -6.80 -6.07
C LEU A 304 -33.60 -5.30 -5.78
N GLY A 305 -32.57 -4.83 -5.06
CA GLY A 305 -32.41 -3.41 -4.74
C GLY A 305 -32.13 -2.52 -5.94
N GLN A 306 -31.60 -3.09 -7.03
CA GLN A 306 -31.33 -2.40 -8.29
C GLN A 306 -32.56 -2.29 -9.20
N GLN A 307 -33.66 -2.99 -8.89
CA GLN A 307 -34.89 -2.90 -9.68
C GLN A 307 -35.68 -1.63 -9.35
N VAL A 308 -35.76 -0.73 -10.32
CA VAL A 308 -36.49 0.54 -10.25
C VAL A 308 -37.69 0.48 -11.21
N ASP A 309 -38.83 1.02 -10.75
CA ASP A 309 -39.99 1.24 -11.60
C ASP A 309 -39.70 2.38 -12.58
N GLU A 310 -39.69 2.08 -13.88
CA GLU A 310 -39.29 3.01 -14.94
C GLU A 310 -40.17 4.27 -15.03
N ALA A 311 -41.44 4.17 -14.60
CA ALA A 311 -42.39 5.29 -14.68
C ALA A 311 -42.25 6.27 -13.51
N THR A 312 -41.87 5.78 -12.34
CA THR A 312 -41.83 6.58 -11.10
C THR A 312 -40.41 6.85 -10.59
N GLY A 313 -39.40 6.18 -11.13
CA GLY A 313 -38.02 6.26 -10.66
C GLY A 313 -37.83 5.74 -9.22
N ARG A 314 -38.85 5.07 -8.65
CA ARG A 314 -38.83 4.52 -7.29
C ARG A 314 -38.53 3.03 -7.33
N ARG A 315 -37.87 2.53 -6.28
CA ARG A 315 -37.57 1.09 -6.15
C ARG A 315 -38.85 0.27 -6.11
N ARG A 316 -38.83 -0.89 -6.77
CA ARG A 316 -39.99 -1.78 -6.91
C ARG A 316 -40.42 -2.45 -5.60
N TYR A 317 -39.51 -2.57 -4.63
CA TYR A 317 -39.72 -3.31 -3.38
C TYR A 317 -39.34 -2.49 -2.14
N SER A 318 -40.01 -2.76 -1.00
CA SER A 318 -39.66 -2.21 0.30
C SER A 318 -38.79 -3.18 1.11
N ALA A 319 -38.07 -2.66 2.11
CA ALA A 319 -37.25 -3.46 3.02
C ALA A 319 -38.05 -4.56 3.72
N ASP A 320 -39.29 -4.24 4.12
CA ASP A 320 -40.18 -5.19 4.79
C ASP A 320 -40.66 -6.26 3.84
N LYS A 321 -40.92 -5.92 2.57
CA LYS A 321 -41.32 -6.91 1.56
C LYS A 321 -40.20 -7.89 1.25
N VAL A 322 -38.97 -7.41 1.08
CA VAL A 322 -37.81 -8.27 0.82
C VAL A 322 -37.48 -9.14 2.03
N ALA A 323 -37.63 -8.61 3.25
CA ALA A 323 -37.47 -9.39 4.47
C ALA A 323 -38.53 -10.49 4.62
N GLU A 324 -39.79 -10.23 4.25
CA GLU A 324 -40.87 -11.22 4.23
C GLU A 324 -40.56 -12.39 3.28
N MET A 325 -40.07 -12.08 2.07
CA MET A 325 -39.68 -13.07 1.05
C MET A 325 -38.57 -14.03 1.52
N THR A 326 -37.81 -13.67 2.56
CA THR A 326 -36.75 -14.54 3.11
C THR A 326 -37.27 -15.65 4.03
N GLY A 327 -38.54 -15.60 4.46
CA GLY A 327 -39.12 -16.58 5.37
C GLY A 327 -38.50 -16.55 6.78
N LEU A 328 -38.15 -15.35 7.26
CA LEU A 328 -37.51 -15.09 8.57
C LEU A 328 -36.12 -15.72 8.76
N LEU A 329 -35.51 -16.24 7.69
CA LEU A 329 -34.16 -16.79 7.69
C LEU A 329 -33.13 -15.80 8.28
N VAL A 330 -33.29 -14.51 7.95
CA VAL A 330 -32.35 -13.42 8.27
C VAL A 330 -33.02 -12.03 8.27
N GLY A 331 -34.30 -11.93 8.67
CA GLY A 331 -35.11 -10.72 8.45
C GLY A 331 -34.49 -9.39 8.95
N SER A 332 -33.80 -9.38 10.10
CA SER A 332 -33.08 -8.19 10.60
C SER A 332 -31.84 -7.85 9.78
N THR A 333 -31.05 -8.87 9.42
CA THR A 333 -29.86 -8.76 8.57
C THR A 333 -30.23 -8.32 7.16
N VAL A 334 -31.29 -8.85 6.58
CA VAL A 334 -31.79 -8.44 5.25
C VAL A 334 -32.36 -7.04 5.27
N ARG A 335 -33.05 -6.59 6.34
CA ARG A 335 -33.42 -5.17 6.47
C ARG A 335 -32.20 -4.26 6.57
N SER A 336 -31.15 -4.70 7.27
CA SER A 336 -29.89 -3.95 7.36
C SER A 336 -29.15 -3.90 6.01
N TRP A 337 -29.06 -5.02 5.31
CA TRP A 337 -28.49 -5.12 3.97
C TRP A 337 -29.32 -4.35 2.95
N TRP A 338 -30.63 -4.47 3.00
CA TRP A 338 -31.54 -3.68 2.18
C TRP A 338 -31.39 -2.20 2.48
N ARG A 339 -31.10 -1.78 3.72
CA ARG A 339 -30.78 -0.37 4.02
C ARG A 339 -29.46 0.06 3.39
N LYS A 340 -28.43 -0.78 3.43
CA LYS A 340 -27.15 -0.54 2.74
C LYS A 340 -27.35 -0.46 1.23
N VAL A 341 -28.01 -1.45 0.65
CA VAL A 341 -28.41 -1.49 -0.77
C VAL A 341 -29.41 -0.40 -1.11
N SER A 342 -30.20 0.13 -0.16
CA SER A 342 -31.13 1.25 -0.37
C SER A 342 -30.45 2.62 -0.32
N GLN A 343 -29.35 2.70 0.41
CA GLN A 343 -28.44 3.84 0.44
C GLN A 343 -27.48 3.82 -0.77
N GLU A 344 -27.15 2.63 -1.28
CA GLU A 344 -26.50 2.42 -2.57
C GLU A 344 -27.54 2.56 -3.69
N GLN A 345 -27.56 3.69 -4.37
CA GLN A 345 -28.37 3.87 -5.59
C GLN A 345 -28.05 2.78 -6.63
N PRO A 346 -28.97 2.50 -7.59
CA PRO A 346 -28.57 1.81 -8.80
C PRO A 346 -27.36 2.53 -9.38
N MET A 347 -26.29 1.77 -9.62
CA MET A 347 -25.27 2.09 -10.60
C MET A 347 -25.96 2.26 -11.97
N GLY A 348 -26.57 3.42 -12.21
CA GLY A 348 -26.13 4.14 -13.38
C GLY A 348 -24.63 4.33 -13.18
N VAL A 349 -23.82 4.04 -14.18
CA VAL A 349 -22.43 4.46 -14.19
C VAL A 349 -22.42 5.97 -13.88
N VAL A 350 -22.24 6.32 -12.61
CA VAL A 350 -21.69 7.59 -12.20
C VAL A 350 -20.22 7.24 -12.07
N GLU A 351 -19.52 7.38 -13.19
CA GLU A 351 -18.12 7.76 -13.12
C GLU A 351 -18.05 8.88 -12.08
N HIS A 352 -17.48 8.60 -10.91
CA HIS A 352 -17.10 9.63 -9.93
C HIS A 352 -15.91 10.40 -10.52
N GLN A 353 -16.16 11.03 -11.66
CA GLN A 353 -15.39 12.13 -12.19
C GLN A 353 -16.01 13.40 -11.61
N LEU A 354 -15.17 14.35 -11.19
CA LEU A 354 -15.65 15.69 -10.89
C LEU A 354 -16.53 16.19 -12.03
N LYS A 355 -17.68 16.79 -11.70
CA LYS A 355 -18.56 17.42 -12.69
C LYS A 355 -18.53 18.93 -12.47
N PRO A 356 -18.31 19.74 -13.51
CA PRO A 356 -18.33 21.18 -13.36
C PRO A 356 -19.67 21.68 -12.81
N ASP A 357 -19.61 22.44 -11.73
CA ASP A 357 -20.72 23.19 -11.18
C ASP A 357 -20.35 24.67 -11.06
N PRO A 358 -20.90 25.56 -11.90
CA PRO A 358 -20.64 27.00 -11.83
C PRO A 358 -21.01 27.62 -10.48
N GLU A 359 -21.96 27.04 -9.74
CA GLU A 359 -22.38 27.59 -8.44
C GLU A 359 -21.27 27.49 -7.39
N MET A 360 -20.31 26.57 -7.57
CA MET A 360 -19.19 26.41 -6.66
C MET A 360 -18.12 27.50 -6.82
N GLU A 361 -18.14 28.29 -7.91
CA GLU A 361 -17.20 29.40 -8.10
C GLU A 361 -17.53 30.62 -7.22
N LYS A 362 -18.77 30.77 -6.75
CA LYS A 362 -19.18 31.81 -5.79
C LYS A 362 -19.28 31.31 -4.35
N ALA A 363 -19.16 30.00 -4.14
CA ALA A 363 -19.26 29.40 -2.83
C ALA A 363 -18.06 29.80 -1.95
N PHE A 364 -18.33 29.94 -0.65
CA PHE A 364 -17.29 30.16 0.35
C PHE A 364 -16.42 28.89 0.48
N PRO A 365 -15.07 29.00 0.42
CA PRO A 365 -14.21 27.86 0.12
C PRO A 365 -14.04 26.84 1.25
N TRP A 366 -14.21 27.26 2.51
CA TRP A 366 -14.14 26.36 3.66
C TRP A 366 -15.49 25.71 3.92
N ARG A 367 -15.59 24.42 3.60
CA ARG A 367 -16.82 23.64 3.72
C ARG A 367 -16.79 22.76 4.98
N ASP A 368 -17.98 22.45 5.48
CA ASP A 368 -18.13 21.54 6.61
C ASP A 368 -17.68 20.12 6.26
N GLY A 369 -17.09 19.39 7.21
CA GLY A 369 -16.62 18.02 6.98
C GLY A 369 -17.75 16.99 6.81
N ALA A 370 -18.89 17.19 7.46
CA ALA A 370 -20.01 16.24 7.44
C ALA A 370 -21.04 16.53 6.36
N ASP A 371 -21.21 17.81 5.99
CA ASP A 371 -22.03 18.22 4.84
C ASP A 371 -21.32 19.30 3.99
N PRO A 372 -20.30 18.90 3.20
CA PRO A 372 -19.53 19.86 2.42
C PRO A 372 -20.37 20.61 1.40
N ALA A 373 -21.32 19.94 0.75
CA ALA A 373 -22.16 20.54 -0.30
C ALA A 373 -23.17 21.55 0.27
N GLY A 374 -23.79 21.24 1.42
CA GLY A 374 -24.83 22.07 2.01
C GLY A 374 -24.33 23.14 2.99
N ARG A 375 -23.17 22.92 3.64
CA ARG A 375 -22.75 23.74 4.79
C ARG A 375 -21.34 24.31 4.68
N VAL A 376 -21.20 25.53 5.18
CA VAL A 376 -19.93 26.21 5.46
C VAL A 376 -19.30 25.59 6.71
N TYR A 377 -17.96 25.59 6.76
CA TYR A 377 -17.20 25.16 7.92
C TYR A 377 -17.63 25.87 9.22
N ALA A 378 -17.91 25.09 10.27
CA ALA A 378 -18.66 25.50 11.46
C ALA A 378 -18.24 26.85 12.11
N PRO A 379 -16.95 27.22 12.19
CA PRO A 379 -16.54 28.51 12.76
C PRO A 379 -17.02 29.74 11.97
N PHE A 380 -17.41 29.59 10.71
CA PHE A 380 -17.88 30.67 9.84
C PHE A 380 -19.36 30.53 9.47
N ALA A 381 -19.99 29.43 9.87
CA ALA A 381 -21.37 29.11 9.54
C ALA A 381 -22.38 29.69 10.54
N ASP A 382 -23.58 30.00 10.05
CA ASP A 382 -24.78 30.17 10.85
C ASP A 382 -25.50 28.83 11.11
N GLU A 383 -26.63 28.89 11.81
CA GLU A 383 -27.44 27.74 12.18
C GLU A 383 -27.92 26.94 10.95
N ASN A 384 -28.12 27.61 9.81
CA ASN A 384 -28.55 27.01 8.55
C ASN A 384 -27.37 26.50 7.70
N GLY A 385 -26.13 26.69 8.14
CA GLY A 385 -24.94 26.30 7.39
C GLY A 385 -24.48 27.33 6.35
N ALA A 386 -25.07 28.52 6.28
CA ALA A 386 -24.63 29.59 5.39
C ALA A 386 -23.53 30.43 6.05
N VAL A 387 -22.83 31.28 5.28
CA VAL A 387 -21.84 32.22 5.85
C VAL A 387 -22.52 33.16 6.84
N HIS A 388 -22.06 33.13 8.09
CA HIS A 388 -22.69 33.83 9.21
C HIS A 388 -22.73 35.36 9.01
N PRO A 389 -23.81 36.05 9.42
CA PRO A 389 -23.95 37.51 9.25
C PRO A 389 -22.78 38.34 9.80
N THR A 390 -22.19 37.94 10.94
CA THR A 390 -20.99 38.60 11.50
C THR A 390 -19.79 38.52 10.56
N VAL A 391 -19.62 37.40 9.86
CA VAL A 391 -18.54 37.22 8.88
C VAL A 391 -18.79 38.14 7.69
N ARG A 392 -20.03 38.16 7.17
CA ARG A 392 -20.43 39.02 6.05
C ARG A 392 -20.27 40.51 6.34
N ALA A 393 -20.71 40.95 7.51
CA ALA A 393 -20.63 42.36 7.92
C ALA A 393 -19.19 42.87 8.06
N ASN A 394 -18.21 41.97 8.21
CA ASN A 394 -16.80 42.30 8.37
C ASN A 394 -15.94 41.86 7.17
N ALA A 395 -16.57 41.51 6.04
CA ALA A 395 -15.87 41.04 4.85
C ALA A 395 -14.75 42.01 4.45
N ASP A 396 -15.02 43.31 4.39
CA ASP A 396 -14.06 44.32 3.91
C ASP A 396 -12.79 44.45 4.80
N HIS A 397 -12.82 43.88 6.01
CA HIS A 397 -11.69 43.84 6.93
C HIS A 397 -10.85 42.56 6.84
N VAL A 398 -11.25 41.59 6.02
CA VAL A 398 -10.50 40.34 5.77
C VAL A 398 -9.13 40.67 5.19
N ARG A 399 -8.09 40.00 5.67
CA ARG A 399 -6.71 40.11 5.16
C ARG A 399 -6.13 38.73 4.93
N ALA A 400 -5.26 38.59 3.95
CA ALA A 400 -4.45 37.40 3.77
C ALA A 400 -3.00 37.73 4.05
N GLU A 401 -2.28 36.75 4.58
CA GLU A 401 -0.82 36.74 4.69
C GLU A 401 -0.38 35.37 4.25
N GLY A 402 0.51 35.26 3.28
CA GLY A 402 0.87 33.91 2.84
C GLY A 402 2.02 33.29 3.65
N PHE A 403 2.33 32.03 3.35
CA PHE A 403 3.37 31.31 4.08
C PHE A 403 4.76 31.49 3.45
N ALA A 404 5.75 31.76 4.30
CA ALA A 404 7.14 32.01 3.89
C ALA A 404 7.79 30.85 3.10
N HIS A 405 7.37 29.60 3.36
CA HIS A 405 7.91 28.45 2.63
C HIS A 405 7.37 28.38 1.19
N SER A 406 6.05 28.58 0.98
CA SER A 406 5.44 28.62 -0.35
C SER A 406 6.01 29.76 -1.19
N LEU A 407 6.31 30.88 -0.53
CA LEU A 407 7.00 32.01 -1.12
C LEU A 407 8.41 31.72 -1.61
N LYS A 408 9.19 31.09 -0.73
CA LYS A 408 10.57 30.77 -1.01
C LYS A 408 10.64 29.88 -2.25
N TRP A 409 9.72 28.92 -2.37
CA TRP A 409 9.59 28.07 -3.55
C TRP A 409 9.42 28.87 -4.85
N LEU A 410 8.47 29.80 -4.93
CA LEU A 410 8.29 30.65 -6.12
C LEU A 410 9.54 31.49 -6.44
N LYS A 411 10.22 31.99 -5.40
CA LYS A 411 11.48 32.73 -5.55
C LYS A 411 12.61 31.84 -6.06
N ASP A 412 12.64 30.57 -5.66
CA ASP A 412 13.65 29.60 -6.07
C ASP A 412 13.42 29.21 -7.55
N ILE A 413 12.17 29.02 -8.00
CA ILE A 413 11.83 28.87 -9.43
C ILE A 413 12.36 30.05 -10.23
N ALA A 414 12.04 31.29 -9.82
CA ALA A 414 12.49 32.49 -10.52
C ALA A 414 14.02 32.72 -10.44
N ARG A 415 14.76 32.05 -9.55
CA ARG A 415 16.23 32.20 -9.46
C ARG A 415 16.97 31.22 -10.35
N ASP A 416 16.33 30.13 -10.74
CA ASP A 416 16.92 29.12 -11.60
C ASP A 416 16.88 29.61 -13.06
N PRO A 417 18.03 29.92 -13.68
CA PRO A 417 18.05 30.36 -15.08
C PRO A 417 17.67 29.26 -16.07
N ASP A 418 17.70 27.99 -15.65
CA ASP A 418 17.33 26.84 -16.47
C ASP A 418 15.84 26.48 -16.33
N ASP A 419 15.10 27.14 -15.43
CA ASP A 419 13.66 26.96 -15.26
C ASP A 419 12.87 28.01 -16.08
N PRO A 420 12.17 27.59 -17.16
CA PRO A 420 11.49 28.53 -18.05
C PRO A 420 10.16 29.05 -17.48
N ARG A 421 9.73 28.60 -16.30
CA ARG A 421 8.38 28.90 -15.79
C ARG A 421 8.23 30.35 -15.35
N LEU A 422 9.31 30.99 -14.89
CA LEU A 422 9.34 32.38 -14.46
C LEU A 422 10.59 33.12 -14.97
N PRO A 423 10.48 34.40 -15.36
CA PRO A 423 11.65 35.21 -15.72
C PRO A 423 12.61 35.42 -14.55
N VAL A 424 13.92 35.27 -14.80
CA VAL A 424 14.96 35.44 -13.76
C VAL A 424 14.93 36.80 -13.06
N ALA A 425 14.60 37.86 -13.81
CA ALA A 425 14.49 39.21 -13.27
C ALA A 425 13.43 39.34 -12.16
N MET A 426 12.41 38.47 -12.17
CA MET A 426 11.30 38.49 -11.21
C MET A 426 11.75 38.14 -9.78
N ALA A 427 12.84 37.39 -9.62
CA ALA A 427 13.34 37.03 -8.29
C ALA A 427 13.63 38.24 -7.39
N ASN A 428 13.92 39.40 -7.98
CA ASN A 428 14.17 40.67 -7.28
C ASN A 428 12.88 41.37 -6.85
N ASP A 429 11.79 41.19 -7.58
CA ASP A 429 10.49 41.83 -7.34
C ASP A 429 9.51 40.96 -6.52
N MET A 430 9.93 39.76 -6.12
CA MET A 430 9.07 38.76 -5.49
C MET A 430 8.37 39.27 -4.21
N GLU A 431 9.02 40.12 -3.41
CA GLU A 431 8.41 40.70 -2.20
C GLU A 431 7.24 41.63 -2.54
N ARG A 432 7.33 42.37 -3.64
CA ARG A 432 6.22 43.20 -4.13
C ARG A 432 5.09 42.32 -4.67
N LEU A 433 5.42 41.33 -5.50
CA LEU A 433 4.42 40.41 -6.09
C LEU A 433 3.67 39.64 -5.01
N TRP A 434 4.36 39.31 -3.92
CA TRP A 434 3.76 38.70 -2.76
C TRP A 434 2.64 39.54 -2.15
N SER A 435 2.92 40.81 -1.86
CA SER A 435 1.91 41.71 -1.30
C SER A 435 0.71 41.89 -2.24
N LEU A 436 0.91 41.75 -3.56
CA LEU A 436 -0.18 41.77 -4.53
C LEU A 436 -1.02 40.48 -4.47
N LEU A 437 -0.38 39.31 -4.39
CA LEU A 437 -1.10 38.04 -4.21
C LEU A 437 -1.91 38.02 -2.90
N GLU A 438 -1.35 38.50 -1.79
CA GLU A 438 -2.07 38.62 -0.53
C GLU A 438 -3.32 39.51 -0.66
N GLN A 439 -3.22 40.60 -1.42
CA GLN A 439 -4.36 41.47 -1.72
C GLN A 439 -5.40 40.77 -2.59
N ASP A 440 -4.98 40.03 -3.62
CA ASP A 440 -5.88 39.32 -4.54
C ASP A 440 -6.60 38.16 -3.85
N VAL A 441 -5.90 37.38 -3.03
CA VAL A 441 -6.49 36.33 -2.17
C VAL A 441 -7.49 36.93 -1.19
N ALA A 442 -7.14 38.03 -0.52
CA ALA A 442 -8.08 38.69 0.38
C ALA A 442 -9.32 39.21 -0.36
N ALA A 443 -9.15 39.78 -1.55
CA ALA A 443 -10.26 40.22 -2.39
C ALA A 443 -11.17 39.06 -2.81
N GLU A 444 -10.59 37.92 -3.16
CA GLU A 444 -11.33 36.73 -3.56
C GLU A 444 -12.11 36.11 -2.39
N VAL A 445 -11.52 36.07 -1.19
CA VAL A 445 -12.24 35.65 0.02
C VAL A 445 -13.39 36.62 0.33
N ARG A 446 -13.19 37.93 0.19
CA ARG A 446 -14.27 38.93 0.39
C ARG A 446 -15.44 38.69 -0.56
N ARG A 447 -15.15 38.44 -1.84
CA ARG A 447 -16.15 38.12 -2.86
C ARG A 447 -16.97 36.89 -2.48
N THR A 448 -16.30 35.79 -2.13
CA THR A 448 -16.97 34.53 -1.76
C THR A 448 -17.75 34.61 -0.45
N ILE A 449 -17.31 35.42 0.53
CA ILE A 449 -18.10 35.74 1.74
C ILE A 449 -19.42 36.43 1.35
N LYS A 450 -19.38 37.31 0.36
CA LYS A 450 -20.57 38.02 -0.14
C LYS A 450 -21.43 37.13 -1.05
N GLY A 451 -20.88 36.03 -1.56
CA GLY A 451 -21.56 35.15 -2.52
C GLY A 451 -21.71 35.79 -3.90
N GLU A 452 -20.81 36.72 -4.23
CA GLU A 452 -20.80 37.44 -5.50
C GLU A 452 -20.18 36.58 -6.59
N ASP A 453 -20.69 36.66 -7.82
CA ASP A 453 -20.07 36.02 -8.98
C ASP A 453 -18.67 36.59 -9.25
N PRO A 454 -17.73 35.78 -9.78
CA PRO A 454 -16.45 36.31 -10.24
C PRO A 454 -16.70 37.37 -11.33
N PRO A 455 -15.95 38.50 -11.34
CA PRO A 455 -16.18 39.60 -12.28
C PRO A 455 -16.01 39.16 -13.75
N PHE A 456 -15.24 38.10 -13.98
CA PHE A 456 -15.10 37.40 -15.24
C PHE A 456 -14.61 35.96 -14.94
N ALA A 457 -14.91 35.02 -15.83
CA ALA A 457 -14.39 33.66 -15.73
C ALA A 457 -12.90 33.64 -16.06
N ARG A 458 -12.05 33.34 -15.07
CA ARG A 458 -10.58 33.27 -15.23
C ARG A 458 -10.16 31.95 -15.88
N ILE A 459 -10.85 30.89 -15.49
CA ILE A 459 -10.61 29.49 -15.85
C ILE A 459 -11.94 28.82 -16.18
N LYS A 460 -11.86 27.74 -16.95
CA LYS A 460 -13.00 26.89 -17.30
C LYS A 460 -12.58 25.42 -17.35
N PRO A 461 -13.38 24.51 -16.80
CA PRO A 461 -13.19 23.09 -17.04
C PRO A 461 -13.61 22.75 -18.47
N ALA A 462 -12.84 21.89 -19.13
CA ALA A 462 -13.16 21.34 -20.44
C ALA A 462 -12.61 19.92 -20.55
N LEU A 463 -13.21 19.10 -21.41
CA LEU A 463 -12.68 17.76 -21.68
C LEU A 463 -11.34 17.85 -22.43
N LEU A 464 -10.42 17.00 -22.04
CA LEU A 464 -9.12 16.85 -22.68
C LEU A 464 -9.31 16.15 -24.04
N GLU A 465 -8.75 16.75 -25.08
CA GLU A 465 -8.72 16.19 -26.43
C GLU A 465 -7.29 15.68 -26.70
N ALA A 466 -7.12 14.73 -27.63
CA ALA A 466 -5.79 14.26 -28.02
C ALA A 466 -4.78 15.37 -28.35
N ARG A 467 -5.25 16.52 -28.87
CA ARG A 467 -4.38 17.69 -29.18
C ARG A 467 -3.85 18.42 -27.94
N HIS A 468 -4.48 18.26 -26.78
CA HIS A 468 -4.03 18.85 -25.52
C HIS A 468 -2.96 17.98 -24.83
N LEU A 469 -2.82 16.72 -25.26
CA LEU A 469 -2.10 15.68 -24.54
C LEU A 469 -0.86 15.21 -25.30
N ARG A 470 0.16 14.81 -24.56
CA ARG A 470 1.32 14.12 -25.11
C ARG A 470 1.01 12.65 -25.32
N ASP A 471 1.82 11.97 -26.13
CA ASP A 471 1.58 10.57 -26.49
C ASP A 471 1.41 9.64 -25.28
N HIS A 472 2.20 9.82 -24.21
CA HIS A 472 2.08 9.00 -23.00
C HIS A 472 0.92 9.40 -22.08
N GLU A 473 0.31 10.56 -22.30
CA GLU A 473 -0.80 11.10 -21.51
C GLU A 473 -2.16 10.91 -22.20
N LYS A 474 -2.20 10.33 -23.40
CA LYS A 474 -3.44 10.11 -24.17
C LYS A 474 -4.51 9.28 -23.46
N ILE A 475 -4.14 8.54 -22.41
CA ILE A 475 -5.10 7.86 -21.53
C ILE A 475 -6.04 8.84 -20.79
N LEU A 476 -5.67 10.12 -20.71
CA LEU A 476 -6.47 11.19 -20.13
C LEU A 476 -7.48 11.81 -21.12
N GLU A 477 -7.48 11.40 -22.40
CA GLU A 477 -8.44 11.89 -23.38
C GLU A 477 -9.88 11.60 -22.94
N GLY A 478 -10.75 12.60 -23.05
CA GLY A 478 -12.13 12.53 -22.57
C GLY A 478 -12.30 12.75 -21.07
N GLN A 479 -11.22 12.89 -20.29
CA GLN A 479 -11.29 13.31 -18.90
C GLN A 479 -11.34 14.84 -18.79
N TRP A 480 -11.76 15.36 -17.64
CA TRP A 480 -11.76 16.81 -17.41
C TRP A 480 -10.35 17.36 -17.19
N GLY A 481 -10.10 18.55 -17.72
CA GLY A 481 -8.96 19.40 -17.41
C GLY A 481 -9.38 20.84 -17.19
N LEU A 482 -8.44 21.66 -16.72
CA LEU A 482 -8.65 23.08 -16.49
C LEU A 482 -7.95 23.91 -17.57
N PHE A 483 -8.63 24.94 -18.06
CA PHE A 483 -8.13 25.83 -19.10
C PHE A 483 -8.34 27.28 -18.73
N LEU A 484 -7.47 28.16 -19.23
CA LEU A 484 -7.74 29.59 -19.29
C LEU A 484 -8.98 29.85 -20.15
N THR A 485 -9.81 30.81 -19.74
CA THR A 485 -11.00 31.17 -20.51
C THR A 485 -10.64 31.75 -21.88
N THR A 486 -9.63 32.63 -21.88
CA THR A 486 -9.03 33.29 -23.06
C THR A 486 -7.68 32.65 -23.36
N ARG A 487 -7.38 32.41 -24.64
CA ARG A 487 -6.12 31.75 -25.01
C ARG A 487 -4.91 32.64 -24.71
N PRO A 488 -3.74 32.05 -24.45
CA PRO A 488 -2.49 32.80 -24.22
C PRO A 488 -2.16 33.84 -25.29
N ALA A 489 -2.31 33.49 -26.58
CA ALA A 489 -2.06 34.39 -27.71
C ALA A 489 -3.01 35.60 -27.76
N GLU A 490 -4.18 35.50 -27.12
CA GLU A 490 -5.24 36.51 -27.14
C GLU A 490 -5.24 37.37 -25.86
N THR A 491 -4.37 37.07 -24.89
CA THR A 491 -4.35 37.75 -23.58
C THR A 491 -3.18 38.72 -23.48
N PRO A 492 -3.41 40.05 -23.50
CA PRO A 492 -2.37 41.06 -23.31
C PRO A 492 -1.60 40.85 -22.01
N ALA A 493 -0.29 41.10 -22.02
CA ALA A 493 0.60 40.80 -20.89
C ALA A 493 0.15 41.39 -19.55
N ASP A 494 -0.37 42.61 -19.55
CA ASP A 494 -0.89 43.35 -18.40
C ASP A 494 -2.25 42.85 -17.89
N GLN A 495 -2.95 42.03 -18.69
CA GLN A 495 -4.27 41.48 -18.35
C GLN A 495 -4.23 40.01 -17.95
N ARG A 496 -3.05 39.38 -18.01
CA ARG A 496 -2.88 37.96 -17.65
C ARG A 496 -3.14 37.76 -16.16
N MET A 497 -3.90 36.72 -15.83
CA MET A 497 -4.08 36.25 -14.46
C MET A 497 -2.88 35.40 -14.02
N SER A 498 -1.67 35.97 -14.06
CA SER A 498 -0.41 35.30 -13.72
C SER A 498 0.26 35.86 -12.47
N LEU A 499 1.26 35.14 -11.97
CA LEU A 499 2.13 35.54 -10.88
C LEU A 499 2.79 36.91 -11.13
N SER A 500 3.28 37.18 -12.35
CA SER A 500 3.84 38.48 -12.75
C SER A 500 2.92 39.66 -12.44
N ASN A 501 1.61 39.46 -12.54
CA ASN A 501 0.61 40.50 -12.29
C ASN A 501 0.06 40.44 -10.86
N GLY A 502 0.56 39.53 -10.01
CA GLY A 502 0.10 39.34 -8.64
C GLY A 502 -1.34 38.84 -8.56
N ARG A 503 -1.75 37.96 -9.49
CA ARG A 503 -3.14 37.49 -9.62
C ARG A 503 -3.25 35.99 -9.39
N ILE A 504 -4.36 35.56 -8.78
CA ILE A 504 -4.69 34.15 -8.60
C ILE A 504 -5.75 33.69 -9.62
N LEU A 505 -5.69 32.42 -10.03
CA LEU A 505 -6.72 31.80 -10.85
C LEU A 505 -7.98 31.49 -10.02
N GLY A 506 -7.83 31.11 -8.75
CA GLY A 506 -8.93 30.82 -7.84
C GLY A 506 -8.45 30.27 -6.49
N LEU A 507 -9.37 30.13 -5.53
CA LEU A 507 -9.13 29.49 -4.24
C LEU A 507 -9.54 28.02 -4.31
N TYR A 508 -8.81 27.12 -3.67
CA TYR A 508 -9.22 25.72 -3.56
C TYR A 508 -10.40 25.60 -2.59
N LEU A 509 -11.48 24.97 -3.02
CA LEU A 509 -12.68 24.75 -2.21
C LEU A 509 -12.76 23.28 -1.78
N GLY A 510 -13.05 23.05 -0.51
CA GLY A 510 -13.21 21.69 0.01
C GLY A 510 -13.65 21.63 1.47
N ALA A 511 -13.96 20.42 1.91
CA ALA A 511 -14.26 20.08 3.28
C ALA A 511 -13.02 20.30 4.17
N VAL A 512 -13.20 20.98 5.30
CA VAL A 512 -12.13 21.20 6.28
C VAL A 512 -12.13 20.05 7.28
N LEU A 513 -11.03 19.31 7.35
CA LEU A 513 -10.81 18.18 8.27
C LEU A 513 -9.62 18.53 9.19
N GLU A 514 -9.90 18.88 10.44
CA GLU A 514 -8.89 19.38 11.39
C GLU A 514 -8.18 18.28 12.18
N ASN A 515 -8.69 17.05 12.16
CA ASN A 515 -8.16 15.94 12.96
C ASN A 515 -8.34 14.57 12.28
N GLU A 516 -7.66 13.56 12.82
CA GLU A 516 -7.65 12.19 12.27
C GLU A 516 -9.04 11.53 12.28
N GLU A 517 -9.90 11.83 13.27
CA GLU A 517 -11.25 11.28 13.36
C GLU A 517 -12.14 11.80 12.22
N GLU A 518 -12.04 13.09 11.91
CA GLU A 518 -12.72 13.71 10.77
C GLU A 518 -12.21 13.12 9.44
N VAL A 519 -10.89 12.92 9.30
CA VAL A 519 -10.29 12.27 8.12
C VAL A 519 -10.78 10.83 7.98
N GLU A 520 -10.80 10.04 9.06
CA GLU A 520 -11.28 8.66 9.03
C GLU A 520 -12.76 8.61 8.62
N SER A 521 -13.62 9.42 9.24
CA SER A 521 -15.04 9.49 8.91
C SER A 521 -15.28 9.92 7.46
N PHE A 522 -14.49 10.88 6.98
CA PHE A 522 -14.58 11.35 5.60
C PHE A 522 -14.17 10.25 4.61
N SER A 523 -13.07 9.54 4.88
CA SER A 523 -12.58 8.43 4.04
C SER A 523 -13.55 7.25 3.95
N GLN A 524 -14.33 7.00 5.02
CA GLN A 524 -15.38 5.98 5.02
C GLN A 524 -16.59 6.39 4.16
N THR A 525 -16.81 7.70 3.98
CA THR A 525 -17.94 8.26 3.23
C THR A 525 -17.59 8.43 1.75
N TYR A 526 -16.36 8.86 1.45
CA TYR A 526 -15.89 9.18 0.11
C TYR A 526 -14.78 8.21 -0.31
N THR A 527 -15.16 7.17 -1.06
CA THR A 527 -14.27 6.04 -1.44
C THR A 527 -13.08 6.40 -2.32
N ARG A 528 -13.11 7.57 -2.98
CA ARG A 528 -12.00 8.12 -3.78
C ARG A 528 -11.04 8.98 -2.98
N PHE A 529 -11.28 9.20 -1.69
CA PHE A 529 -10.31 9.88 -0.84
C PHE A 529 -8.99 9.07 -0.83
N PRO A 530 -7.81 9.70 -0.97
CA PRO A 530 -7.53 11.14 -0.90
C PRO A 530 -7.27 11.82 -2.26
N ASP A 531 -7.93 11.42 -3.35
CA ASP A 531 -7.67 11.91 -4.72
C ASP A 531 -7.68 13.46 -4.85
N PHE A 532 -8.50 14.14 -4.04
CA PHE A 532 -8.70 15.60 -4.04
C PHE A 532 -8.40 16.22 -2.67
N ALA A 533 -7.55 15.58 -1.86
CA ALA A 533 -7.16 16.10 -0.57
C ALA A 533 -5.85 16.88 -0.64
N MET A 534 -5.80 18.03 0.04
CA MET A 534 -4.59 18.85 0.20
C MET A 534 -4.33 19.13 1.67
N ASP A 535 -3.07 18.96 2.10
CA ASP A 535 -2.64 19.42 3.41
C ASP A 535 -2.41 20.93 3.39
N VAL A 536 -3.09 21.64 4.28
CA VAL A 536 -3.10 23.11 4.34
C VAL A 536 -2.46 23.59 5.64
N PRO A 537 -1.42 24.43 5.57
CA PRO A 537 -0.79 25.03 6.74
C PRO A 537 -1.77 25.93 7.52
N ASN A 538 -1.70 25.84 8.84
CA ASN A 538 -2.38 26.75 9.74
C ASN A 538 -1.36 27.61 10.49
N LYS A 539 -1.54 28.94 10.50
CA LYS A 539 -0.53 29.88 11.01
C LYS A 539 -0.16 29.66 12.48
N ASN A 540 -1.12 29.25 13.30
CA ASN A 540 -0.94 29.06 14.74
C ASN A 540 -1.38 27.66 15.22
N GLY A 541 -1.42 26.67 14.32
CA GLY A 541 -1.98 25.35 14.61
C GLY A 541 -1.35 24.25 13.76
N PRO A 542 -1.79 23.00 13.95
CA PRO A 542 -1.38 21.89 13.09
C PRO A 542 -1.86 22.12 11.65
N LEU A 543 -1.23 21.40 10.72
CA LEU A 543 -1.78 21.19 9.37
C LEU A 543 -3.20 20.62 9.50
N PHE A 544 -4.06 20.98 8.58
CA PHE A 544 -5.38 20.37 8.43
C PHE A 544 -5.59 20.01 6.95
N THR A 545 -6.49 19.08 6.68
CA THR A 545 -6.75 18.64 5.30
C THR A 545 -7.94 19.40 4.72
N MET A 546 -7.80 19.90 3.48
CA MET A 546 -8.91 20.35 2.65
C MET A 546 -9.23 19.29 1.61
N ALA A 547 -10.44 18.75 1.63
CA ALA A 547 -10.84 17.57 0.85
C ALA A 547 -11.97 17.91 -0.15
N GLY A 548 -11.68 17.80 -1.45
CA GLY A 548 -12.56 18.16 -2.55
C GLY A 548 -13.49 17.04 -3.06
N GLU A 549 -13.44 15.83 -2.47
CA GLU A 549 -14.11 14.62 -2.97
C GLU A 549 -15.64 14.75 -3.00
N ALA A 550 -16.20 15.50 -2.05
CA ALA A 550 -17.63 15.74 -1.95
C ALA A 550 -18.08 16.89 -2.86
N VAL A 551 -17.34 18.00 -2.81
CA VAL A 551 -17.61 19.24 -3.51
C VAL A 551 -16.33 20.05 -3.62
N THR A 552 -16.11 20.65 -4.77
CA THR A 552 -14.99 21.56 -5.03
C THR A 552 -15.38 22.52 -6.16
N ASN A 553 -14.49 23.47 -6.46
CA ASN A 553 -14.68 24.44 -7.53
C ASN A 553 -13.76 24.13 -8.72
N TYR A 554 -13.64 25.05 -9.69
CA TYR A 554 -12.92 24.76 -10.93
C TYR A 554 -11.43 24.50 -10.75
N THR A 555 -10.81 24.96 -9.67
CA THR A 555 -9.37 24.75 -9.43
C THR A 555 -8.98 23.28 -9.30
N ALA A 556 -9.89 22.41 -8.86
CA ALA A 556 -9.62 20.98 -8.71
C ALA A 556 -9.57 20.18 -10.02
N PHE A 557 -9.96 20.79 -11.14
CA PHE A 557 -9.84 20.17 -12.46
C PHE A 557 -8.45 20.36 -13.09
N ALA A 558 -7.54 21.08 -12.42
CA ALA A 558 -6.17 21.25 -12.90
C ALA A 558 -5.40 19.95 -12.72
N ASN A 559 -5.07 19.27 -13.82
CA ASN A 559 -4.27 18.05 -13.79
C ASN A 559 -2.78 18.36 -13.58
N THR A 560 -2.01 17.34 -13.22
CA THR A 560 -0.54 17.39 -13.20
C THR A 560 0.05 16.67 -14.42
N ALA A 561 1.32 16.94 -14.74
CA ALA A 561 2.05 16.27 -15.81
C ALA A 561 3.17 15.40 -15.24
N THR A 562 3.36 14.22 -15.81
CA THR A 562 4.41 13.27 -15.42
C THR A 562 5.37 13.00 -16.55
N ARG A 563 6.61 12.65 -16.21
CA ARG A 563 7.63 12.27 -17.19
C ARG A 563 7.33 10.88 -17.77
N PRO A 564 7.52 10.68 -19.09
CA PRO A 564 7.37 9.36 -19.69
C PRO A 564 8.50 8.42 -19.27
N ASN A 565 8.19 7.12 -19.18
CA ASN A 565 9.17 6.02 -19.08
C ASN A 565 10.14 6.11 -17.88
N THR A 566 9.72 6.69 -16.76
CA THR A 566 10.49 6.67 -15.52
C THR A 566 10.19 5.41 -14.70
N ALA A 567 11.18 4.89 -13.97
CA ALA A 567 11.00 3.71 -13.12
C ALA A 567 10.08 3.97 -11.92
N GLU A 568 10.02 5.23 -11.46
CA GLU A 568 9.10 5.74 -10.45
C GLU A 568 8.40 6.99 -11.04
N PRO A 569 7.12 7.27 -10.73
CA PRO A 569 6.45 8.48 -11.18
C PRO A 569 7.25 9.73 -10.81
N GLN A 570 7.47 10.62 -11.78
CA GLN A 570 8.14 11.92 -11.56
C GLN A 570 7.32 13.02 -12.22
N LEU A 571 7.20 14.16 -11.55
CA LEU A 571 6.57 15.36 -12.11
C LEU A 571 7.40 15.92 -13.26
N ASP A 572 6.72 16.39 -14.31
CA ASP A 572 7.37 17.08 -15.42
C ASP A 572 7.32 18.61 -15.25
N HIS A 573 8.29 19.12 -14.49
CA HIS A 573 8.45 20.56 -14.27
C HIS A 573 8.70 21.38 -15.55
N SER A 574 9.02 20.76 -16.69
CA SER A 574 9.18 21.49 -17.96
C SER A 574 7.87 22.05 -18.52
N VAL A 575 6.72 21.53 -18.07
CA VAL A 575 5.39 21.98 -18.54
C VAL A 575 4.37 22.26 -17.46
N ILE A 576 4.68 21.93 -16.21
CA ILE A 576 3.97 22.50 -15.07
C ILE A 576 3.99 24.04 -15.22
N ASN A 577 2.81 24.64 -15.12
CA ASN A 577 2.61 26.06 -15.37
C ASN A 577 1.74 26.75 -14.31
N ALA A 578 1.37 26.03 -13.26
CA ALA A 578 0.68 26.58 -12.11
C ALA A 578 1.12 25.91 -10.80
N GLU A 579 1.01 26.64 -9.70
CA GLU A 579 1.38 26.20 -8.36
C GLU A 579 0.21 26.41 -7.40
N PHE A 580 0.01 25.44 -6.50
CA PHE A 580 -0.88 25.60 -5.35
C PHE A 580 -0.11 26.30 -4.22
N VAL A 581 -0.51 27.53 -3.91
CA VAL A 581 0.19 28.40 -2.94
C VAL A 581 -0.68 28.60 -1.71
N ALA A 582 -0.14 28.30 -0.54
CA ALA A 582 -0.87 28.41 0.72
C ALA A 582 -0.85 29.85 1.28
N PHE A 583 -2.00 30.27 1.82
CA PHE A 583 -2.17 31.53 2.53
C PHE A 583 -2.88 31.35 3.87
N ALA A 584 -2.59 32.22 4.84
CA ALA A 584 -3.37 32.37 6.05
C ALA A 584 -4.29 33.59 5.91
N VAL A 585 -5.59 33.41 6.14
CA VAL A 585 -6.58 34.48 6.04
C VAL A 585 -7.11 34.83 7.42
N ARG A 586 -7.05 36.11 7.77
CA ARG A 586 -7.57 36.67 9.02
C ARG A 586 -9.00 37.17 8.80
N MET A 587 -9.96 36.55 9.49
CA MET A 587 -11.38 36.90 9.44
C MET A 587 -12.08 36.60 10.77
N PRO A 588 -13.24 37.22 11.06
CA PRO A 588 -14.00 36.89 12.26
C PRO A 588 -14.72 35.55 12.12
N THR A 589 -14.96 34.89 13.24
CA THR A 589 -15.84 33.71 13.36
C THR A 589 -17.30 34.13 13.53
N ASN A 590 -18.21 33.16 13.53
CA ASN A 590 -19.61 33.35 13.91
C ASN A 590 -19.79 33.91 15.34
N LYS A 591 -18.80 33.76 16.22
CA LYS A 591 -18.76 34.36 17.56
C LYS A 591 -18.09 35.74 17.59
N GLY A 592 -17.76 36.34 16.44
CA GLY A 592 -17.09 37.64 16.33
C GLY A 592 -15.62 37.66 16.74
N ARG A 593 -15.01 36.50 17.04
CA ARG A 593 -13.58 36.40 17.35
C ARG A 593 -12.77 36.33 16.06
N TRP A 594 -11.69 37.11 15.97
CA TRP A 594 -10.80 37.05 14.81
C TRP A 594 -9.89 35.82 14.88
N ARG A 595 -9.87 35.01 13.82
CA ARG A 595 -8.96 33.87 13.68
C ARG A 595 -8.17 33.95 12.38
N TRP A 596 -7.02 33.29 12.37
CA TRP A 596 -6.32 32.92 11.14
C TRP A 596 -6.85 31.57 10.66
N GLN A 597 -7.04 31.42 9.35
CA GLN A 597 -7.47 30.19 8.70
C GLN A 597 -6.64 29.96 7.43
N GLY A 598 -6.05 28.78 7.28
CA GLY A 598 -5.31 28.43 6.07
C GLY A 598 -6.22 28.28 4.85
N ILE A 599 -5.75 28.62 3.66
CA ILE A 599 -6.37 28.38 2.35
C ILE A 599 -5.29 28.11 1.32
N VAL A 600 -5.63 27.47 0.22
CA VAL A 600 -4.74 27.29 -0.94
C VAL A 600 -5.31 28.06 -2.12
N ALA A 601 -4.47 28.76 -2.86
CA ALA A 601 -4.81 29.42 -4.11
C ALA A 601 -4.05 28.79 -5.27
N LEU A 602 -4.70 28.63 -6.42
CA LEU A 602 -4.05 28.22 -7.66
C LEU A 602 -3.49 29.47 -8.35
N VAL A 603 -2.18 29.49 -8.57
CA VAL A 603 -1.46 30.62 -9.17
C VAL A 603 -0.82 30.17 -10.47
N ALA A 604 -1.17 30.83 -11.59
CA ALA A 604 -0.52 30.58 -12.87
C ALA A 604 0.86 31.23 -12.91
N LEU A 605 1.85 30.48 -13.35
CA LEU A 605 3.17 30.98 -13.70
C LEU A 605 3.13 31.60 -15.11
N ASP A 606 4.19 32.29 -15.52
CA ASP A 606 4.16 33.07 -16.75
C ASP A 606 4.17 32.18 -18.01
N ASN A 607 4.76 30.97 -17.92
CA ASN A 607 4.70 29.98 -19.00
C ASN A 607 3.28 29.44 -19.26
N ALA A 608 2.32 29.63 -18.34
CA ALA A 608 0.90 29.32 -18.61
C ALA A 608 0.33 30.17 -19.75
N PHE A 609 0.93 31.34 -19.98
CA PHE A 609 0.56 32.29 -21.02
C PHE A 609 1.56 32.33 -22.19
N ASP A 610 2.40 31.30 -22.33
CA ASP A 610 3.25 31.14 -23.51
C ASP A 610 2.41 30.56 -24.67
N PRO A 611 2.25 31.28 -25.80
CA PRO A 611 1.43 30.82 -26.92
C PRO A 611 2.07 29.68 -27.72
N ILE A 612 3.37 29.41 -27.55
CA ILE A 612 4.10 28.34 -28.20
C ILE A 612 4.10 27.09 -27.32
N ALA A 613 4.45 27.25 -26.03
CA ALA A 613 4.53 26.12 -25.11
C ALA A 613 3.16 25.67 -24.58
N ASN A 614 2.19 26.59 -24.47
CA ASN A 614 0.83 26.31 -24.01
C ASN A 614 -0.24 26.91 -24.95
N PRO A 615 -0.28 26.52 -26.24
CA PRO A 615 -1.17 27.15 -27.24
C PRO A 615 -2.66 27.03 -26.90
N HIS A 616 -3.03 26.03 -26.10
CA HIS A 616 -4.41 25.76 -25.71
C HIS A 616 -4.81 26.40 -24.38
N GLY A 617 -3.86 26.98 -23.63
CA GLY A 617 -4.12 27.57 -22.32
C GLY A 617 -4.50 26.54 -21.26
N MET A 618 -4.01 25.30 -21.36
CA MET A 618 -4.24 24.27 -20.35
C MET A 618 -3.48 24.63 -19.07
N ILE A 619 -4.13 24.46 -17.92
CA ILE A 619 -3.51 24.64 -16.61
C ILE A 619 -3.02 23.29 -16.10
N ILE A 620 -1.71 23.20 -15.89
CA ILE A 620 -1.00 22.02 -15.43
C ILE A 620 -0.37 22.37 -14.08
N ALA A 621 -0.98 21.87 -13.01
CA ALA A 621 -0.62 22.23 -11.65
C ALA A 621 0.47 21.32 -11.07
N ASN A 622 1.32 21.89 -10.23
CA ASN A 622 2.23 21.14 -9.39
C ASN A 622 1.47 20.53 -8.20
N TYR A 623 1.38 19.20 -8.13
CA TYR A 623 0.78 18.50 -6.99
C TYR A 623 1.77 18.26 -5.84
N GLY A 624 3.06 18.47 -6.07
CA GLY A 624 4.12 18.19 -5.11
C GLY A 624 4.50 16.71 -5.02
N ASP A 625 5.73 16.45 -4.57
CA ASP A 625 6.31 15.10 -4.54
C ASP A 625 5.58 14.13 -3.61
N THR A 626 4.87 14.65 -2.60
CA THR A 626 4.07 13.85 -1.67
C THR A 626 2.88 13.16 -2.34
N TYR A 627 2.47 13.63 -3.53
CA TYR A 627 1.40 13.02 -4.32
C TYR A 627 1.90 11.87 -5.21
N LEU A 628 3.20 11.79 -5.53
CA LEU A 628 3.74 10.77 -6.43
C LEU A 628 3.43 9.32 -6.03
N PRO A 629 3.41 8.93 -4.73
CA PRO A 629 3.00 7.58 -4.33
C PRO A 629 1.56 7.21 -4.68
N LEU A 630 0.68 8.19 -4.91
CA LEU A 630 -0.71 7.96 -5.32
C LEU A 630 -0.84 7.71 -6.83
N LEU A 631 0.22 7.98 -7.61
CA LEU A 631 0.28 7.77 -9.06
C LEU A 631 0.92 6.42 -9.46
N ALA A 632 1.45 5.67 -8.48
CA ALA A 632 2.10 4.36 -8.67
C ALA A 632 1.09 3.22 -8.44
#